data_AF-A0A182YTA2-F1
#
_entry.id   AF-A0A182YTA2-F1
#
_cell.length_a   1.000
_cell.length_b   1.000
_cell.length_c   1.000
_cell.angle_alpha   90.00
_cell.angle_beta   90.00
_cell.angle_gamma   90.00
#
_symmetry.space_group_name_H-M   'P 1'
#
loop_
_entity.id
_entity.type
_entity.pdbx_description
1 polymer ?
#
loop_
_entity_poly.entity_id
_entity_poly.type
_entity_poly.pdbx_seq_one_letter_code
_entity_poly.pdbx_strand_id
1 'polypeptide(L)' 'LKVLQKSTIVLSNAVGQVRDEVKIQTICGHHPFIVPCVDYWQNRTCIFMCKYRGGGVQTHLVY' A
#
# COMPACT_ATOMS: atom_id res chain seq x y z
N LEU A 1 -8.98 -1.28 -0.11
CA LEU A 1 -8.41 -0.59 -1.30
C LEU A 1 -7.75 0.71 -0.84
N LYS A 2 -6.46 0.93 -1.15
CA LYS A 2 -5.73 2.19 -0.87
C LYS A 2 -5.64 3.00 -2.17
N VAL A 3 -6.00 4.28 -2.12
CA VAL A 3 -5.98 5.20 -3.29
C VAL A 3 -5.03 6.34 -2.98
N LEU A 4 -4.11 6.63 -3.89
CA LEU A 4 -3.12 7.70 -3.76
C LEU A 4 -3.18 8.64 -4.95
N GLN A 5 -3.18 9.96 -4.69
CA GLN A 5 -3.10 10.99 -5.72
C GLN A 5 -1.64 11.19 -6.17
N LYS A 6 -1.40 11.14 -7.48
CA LYS A 6 -0.05 11.33 -8.06
C LYS A 6 0.50 12.72 -7.77
N SER A 7 -0.34 13.74 -7.79
CA SER A 7 0.06 15.11 -7.43
C SER A 7 0.63 15.16 -6.00
N THR A 8 -0.06 14.54 -5.04
CA THR A 8 0.40 14.47 -3.65
C THR A 8 1.71 13.72 -3.52
N ILE A 9 1.86 12.56 -4.18
CA ILE A 9 3.10 11.77 -4.14
C ILE A 9 4.29 12.57 -4.67
N VAL A 10 4.10 13.31 -5.77
CA VAL A 10 5.17 14.12 -6.37
C VAL A 10 5.50 15.32 -5.48
N LEU A 11 4.48 16.03 -4.97
CA LEU A 11 4.65 17.17 -4.08
C LEU A 11 5.39 16.80 -2.79
N SER A 12 5.17 15.60 -2.26
CA SER A 12 5.85 15.11 -1.06
C SER A 12 7.15 14.34 -1.37
N ASN A 13 7.59 14.28 -2.62
CA ASN A 13 8.74 13.49 -3.08
C ASN A 13 8.69 12.02 -2.61
N ALA A 14 7.50 11.44 -2.49
CA ALA A 14 7.26 10.12 -1.92
C ALA A 14 7.20 9.00 -2.97
N VAL A 15 7.66 9.26 -4.20
CA VAL A 15 7.62 8.27 -5.31
C VAL A 15 8.38 7.00 -4.94
N GLY A 16 9.55 7.14 -4.32
CA GLY A 16 10.35 6.01 -3.83
C GLY A 16 9.60 5.19 -2.79
N GLN A 17 9.01 5.85 -1.79
CA GLN A 17 8.26 5.20 -0.72
C GLN A 17 7.09 4.36 -1.25
N VAL A 18 6.35 4.88 -2.24
CA VAL A 18 5.23 4.14 -2.85
C VAL A 18 5.73 2.91 -3.62
N ARG A 19 6.87 3.03 -4.33
CA ARG A 19 7.49 1.89 -5.01
C ARG A 19 7.97 0.83 -4.03
N ASP A 20 8.63 1.24 -2.95
CA ASP A 20 9.13 0.35 -1.92
C ASP A 20 7.97 -0.35 -1.21
N GLU A 21 6.89 0.38 -0.89
CA GLU A 21 5.68 -0.17 -0.29
C GLU A 21 5.09 -1.32 -1.12
N VAL A 22 4.90 -1.10 -2.43
CA VAL A 22 4.39 -2.15 -3.34
C VAL A 22 5.37 -3.32 -3.40
N LYS A 23 6.66 -3.05 -3.60
CA LYS A 23 7.69 -4.10 -3.73
C LYS A 23 7.78 -4.98 -2.49
N ILE A 24 7.83 -4.38 -1.29
CA ILE A 24 7.88 -5.09 -0.01
C ILE A 24 6.62 -5.92 0.16
N GLN A 25 5.44 -5.36 -0.11
CA GLN A 25 4.17 -6.07 0.09
C GLN A 25 3.93 -7.18 -0.94
N THR A 26 4.51 -7.08 -2.14
CA THR A 26 4.48 -8.15 -3.14
C THR A 26 5.47 -9.27 -2.78
N ILE A 27 6.70 -8.95 -2.38
CA ILE A 27 7.73 -9.95 -2.07
C ILE A 27 7.44 -10.63 -0.72
N CYS A 28 7.16 -9.84 0.31
CA CYS A 28 7.04 -10.30 1.68
C CYS A 28 5.59 -10.54 2.11
N GLY A 29 4.61 -10.36 1.22
CA GLY A 29 3.18 -10.52 1.52
C GLY A 29 2.75 -11.93 1.92
N HIS A 30 3.62 -12.93 1.75
CA HIS A 30 3.42 -14.28 2.27
C HIS A 30 3.67 -14.37 3.79
N HIS A 31 4.36 -13.38 4.38
CA HIS A 31 4.65 -13.37 5.80
C HIS A 31 3.41 -12.94 6.60
N PRO A 32 3.03 -13.63 7.69
CA PRO A 32 1.78 -13.38 8.44
C PRO A 32 1.63 -11.99 9.06
N PHE A 33 2.70 -11.18 9.11
CA PHE A 33 2.68 -9.83 9.69
C PHE A 33 2.70 -8.72 8.63
N ILE A 34 2.88 -9.06 7.37
CA ILE A 34 2.96 -8.10 6.27
C ILE A 34 1.69 -8.22 5.46
N VAL A 35 0.99 -7.10 5.29
CA VAL A 35 -0.24 -7.08 4.51
C VAL A 35 0.12 -7.27 3.02
N PRO A 36 -0.33 -8.35 2.36
CA PRO A 36 -0.06 -8.55 0.94
C PRO A 36 -0.75 -7.50 0.08
N CYS A 37 -0.04 -7.03 -0.95
CA CYS A 37 -0.62 -6.29 -2.07
C CYS A 37 -1.03 -7.31 -3.13
N VAL A 38 -2.34 -7.57 -3.24
CA VAL A 38 -2.91 -8.57 -4.16
C VAL A 38 -2.86 -8.08 -5.59
N ASP A 39 -3.16 -6.80 -5.80
CA ASP A 39 -3.17 -6.17 -7.11
C ASP A 39 -2.95 -4.67 -6.99
N TYR A 40 -2.49 -4.02 -8.05
CA TYR A 40 -2.36 -2.58 -8.13
C TYR A 40 -2.48 -2.10 -9.58
N TRP A 41 -3.12 -0.95 -9.76
CA TRP A 41 -3.28 -0.31 -11.06
C TRP A 41 -3.24 1.20 -10.92
N GLN A 42 -3.20 1.92 -12.03
CA GLN A 42 -3.16 3.37 -12.03
C GLN A 42 -3.95 3.95 -13.20
N ASN A 43 -4.45 5.16 -13.01
CA ASN A 43 -4.98 6.00 -14.08
C ASN A 43 -4.15 7.29 -14.18
N ARG A 44 -4.66 8.31 -14.88
CA ARG A 44 -3.93 9.57 -15.09
C ARG A 44 -3.60 10.30 -13.77
N THR A 45 -4.46 10.24 -12.76
CA THR A 45 -4.35 11.06 -11.54
C THR A 45 -4.06 10.23 -10.29
N CYS A 46 -4.42 8.95 -10.28
CA CYS A 46 -4.41 8.11 -9.09
C CYS A 46 -3.66 6.79 -9.29
N ILE A 47 -3.13 6.27 -8.19
CA ILE A 47 -2.62 4.90 -8.03
C ILE A 47 -3.54 4.18 -7.06
N PHE A 48 -3.92 2.96 -7.40
CA PHE A 48 -4.80 2.08 -6.64
C PHE A 48 -4.02 0.85 -6.20
N MET A 49 -4.11 0.49 -4.93
CA MET A 49 -3.49 -0.70 -4.36
C MET A 49 -4.55 -1.53 -3.63
N CYS A 50 -4.81 -2.73 -4.14
CA CYS A 50 -5.65 -3.73 -3.51
C CYS A 50 -4.83 -4.52 -2.50
N LYS A 51 -5.16 -4.35 -1.21
CA LYS A 51 -4.49 -5.02 -0.11
C LYS A 51 -5.46 -5.95 0.57
N TYR A 52 -5.04 -7.18 0.82
CA TYR A 52 -5.83 -8.16 1.53
C TYR A 52 -5.34 -8.28 2.97
N ARG A 53 -6.25 -8.05 3.92
CA ARG A 53 -6.01 -8.34 5.33
C ARG A 53 -6.82 -9.59 5.68
N GLY A 54 -6.20 -10.75 5.57
CA GLY A 54 -6.75 -11.99 6.11
C GLY A 54 -6.45 -12.06 7.60
N GLY A 55 -7.49 -12.33 8.42
CA GLY A 55 -7.33 -12.50 9.87
C GLY A 55 -7.04 -11.19 10.60
N GLY A 56 -8.08 -10.50 11.05
CA GLY A 56 -7.96 -9.24 11.77
C GLY A 56 -7.19 -9.40 13.08
N VAL A 57 -6.00 -8.81 13.17
CA VAL A 57 -5.54 -8.27 14.45
C VAL A 57 -5.91 -6.80 14.44
N GLN A 58 -6.96 -6.48 15.20
CA GLN A 58 -7.41 -5.14 15.44
C GLN A 58 -6.38 -4.47 16.36
N THR A 59 -5.43 -3.75 15.78
CA THR A 59 -4.66 -2.76 16.54
C THR A 59 -5.63 -1.65 16.90
N HIS A 60 -6.39 -1.87 17.99
CA HIS A 60 -6.97 -0.78 18.75
C HIS A 60 -5.85 0.21 19.04
N LEU A 61 -6.09 1.43 18.60
CA LEU A 61 -5.54 2.69 19.08
C LEU A 61 -4.76 2.53 20.39
N VAL A 62 -3.44 2.65 20.33
CA VAL A 62 -2.67 3.12 21.48
C VAL A 62 -2.62 4.64 21.33
N TYR A 63 -3.58 5.32 21.98
CA TYR A 63 -3.48 6.71 22.41
C TYR A 63 -3.39 6.70 23.93
#